data_AF-A0A1S9M0D6-F1
#
_entry.id   AF-A0A1S9M0D6-F1
#
_cell.length_a   1.000
_cell.length_b   1.000
_cell.length_c   1.000
_cell.angle_alpha   90.00
_cell.angle_beta   90.00
_cell.angle_gamma   90.00
#
_symmetry.space_group_name_H-M   'P 1'
#
loop_
_entity.id
_entity.type
_entity.pdbx_description
1 polymer ?
#
loop_
_entity_poly.entity_id
_entity_poly.type
_entity_poly.pdbx_seq_one_letter_code
_entity_poly.pdbx_strand_id
1 'polypeptide(L)'
;MLNENLYMDKAKKILKILKKYDQSEAFIVGGAVRDFLLKKPFTDVDITTNLLPETICEIFNVPKTRIRYGSVKICFENDYFEITTYRKEGEYLDFRHPSSIIFIQNVKEDLQRRDGRQRGLNFVLSNQYPGLINPERRWSV
;
A
#
# COMPACT_ATOMS: atom_id res chain seq x y z
N MET A 1 -12.83 -5.28 16.87
CA MET A 1 -11.67 -6.10 17.29
C MET A 1 -11.54 -7.44 16.57
N LEU A 2 -12.45 -8.42 16.70
CA LEU A 2 -12.28 -9.74 16.02
C LEU A 2 -12.26 -9.62 14.48
N ASN A 3 -13.18 -8.85 13.91
CA ASN A 3 -13.28 -8.68 12.45
C ASN A 3 -12.11 -7.88 11.86
N GLU A 4 -11.55 -6.94 12.61
CA GLU A 4 -10.40 -6.12 12.19
C GLU A 4 -9.12 -6.96 12.11
N ASN A 5 -8.88 -7.82 13.09
CA ASN A 5 -7.75 -8.77 13.04
C ASN A 5 -7.84 -9.69 11.82
N LEU A 6 -9.06 -10.18 11.52
CA LEU A 6 -9.30 -10.99 10.33
C LEU A 6 -8.99 -10.21 9.03
N TYR A 7 -9.41 -8.94 8.94
CA TYR A 7 -9.15 -8.09 7.79
C TYR A 7 -7.64 -7.84 7.58
N MET A 8 -6.90 -7.58 8.66
CA MET A 8 -5.44 -7.43 8.62
C MET A 8 -4.75 -8.74 8.22
N ASP A 9 -5.24 -9.90 8.67
CA ASP A 9 -4.68 -11.19 8.30
C ASP A 9 -4.92 -11.52 6.82
N LYS A 10 -6.06 -11.12 6.26
CA LYS A 10 -6.31 -11.16 4.80
C LYS A 10 -5.30 -10.29 4.04
N ALA A 11 -5.04 -9.07 4.50
CA ALA A 11 -4.01 -8.21 3.91
C ALA A 11 -2.61 -8.85 3.95
N LYS A 12 -2.24 -9.50 5.07
CA LYS A 12 -0.97 -10.25 5.16
C LYS A 12 -0.91 -11.43 4.19
N LYS A 13 -2.03 -12.12 3.92
CA LYS A 13 -2.08 -13.17 2.88
C LYS A 13 -1.83 -12.57 1.50
N ILE A 14 -2.41 -11.42 1.18
CA ILE A 14 -2.14 -10.69 -0.07
C ILE A 14 -0.66 -10.35 -0.19
N LEU A 15 -0.03 -9.82 0.87
CA LEU A 15 1.43 -9.57 0.89
C LEU A 15 2.23 -10.84 0.57
N LYS A 16 1.85 -11.98 1.16
CA LYS A 16 2.50 -13.27 0.87
C LYS A 16 2.33 -13.71 -0.57
N ILE A 17 1.19 -13.43 -1.20
CA ILE A 17 0.95 -13.74 -2.62
C ILE A 17 1.83 -12.88 -3.50
N LEU A 18 1.83 -11.56 -3.29
CA LEU A 18 2.64 -10.61 -4.06
C LEU A 18 4.13 -10.96 -3.99
N LYS A 19 4.64 -11.24 -2.78
CA LYS A 19 6.06 -11.58 -2.54
C LYS A 19 6.54 -12.91 -3.13
N LYS A 20 5.66 -13.72 -3.73
CA LYS A 20 6.08 -14.93 -4.46
C LYS A 20 6.67 -14.61 -5.84
N TYR A 21 6.48 -13.40 -6.33
CA TYR A 21 7.01 -12.96 -7.61
C TYR A 21 8.46 -12.48 -7.42
N ASP A 22 9.34 -12.84 -8.35
CA ASP A 22 10.77 -12.57 -8.22
C ASP A 22 11.04 -11.06 -8.09
N GLN A 23 11.97 -10.70 -7.21
CA GLN A 23 12.35 -9.31 -6.88
C GLN A 23 11.18 -8.39 -6.48
N SER A 24 10.03 -8.95 -6.08
CA SER A 24 8.88 -8.15 -5.67
C SER A 24 8.93 -7.76 -4.19
N GLU A 25 8.48 -6.53 -3.94
CA GLU A 25 8.27 -5.98 -2.62
C GLU A 25 6.80 -5.64 -2.44
N ALA A 26 6.29 -5.81 -1.22
CA ALA A 26 4.94 -5.41 -0.89
C ALA A 26 4.82 -5.05 0.59
N PHE A 27 4.04 -4.01 0.88
CA PHE A 27 3.90 -3.42 2.19
C PHE A 27 2.45 -2.99 2.43
N ILE A 28 1.94 -3.18 3.65
CA ILE A 28 0.71 -2.49 4.08
C ILE A 28 1.11 -1.10 4.56
N VAL A 29 0.36 -0.06 4.17
CA VAL A 29 0.71 1.34 4.43
C VAL A 29 -0.46 2.16 4.97
N GLY A 30 -0.15 3.33 5.52
CA GLY A 30 -1.14 4.37 5.86
C GLY A 30 -1.74 4.25 7.26
N GLY A 31 -2.88 4.91 7.47
CA GLY A 31 -3.53 5.02 8.79
C GLY A 31 -3.93 3.67 9.39
N ALA A 32 -4.27 2.71 8.55
CA ALA A 32 -4.60 1.34 8.95
C ALA A 32 -3.53 0.69 9.83
N VAL A 33 -2.26 0.88 9.46
CA VAL A 33 -1.13 0.35 10.24
C VAL A 33 -1.05 1.03 11.60
N ARG A 34 -1.15 2.36 11.65
CA ARG A 34 -1.16 3.11 12.90
C ARG A 34 -2.23 2.58 13.84
N ASP A 35 -3.45 2.50 13.32
CA ASP A 35 -4.62 2.18 14.10
C ASP A 35 -4.56 0.71 14.56
N PHE A 36 -4.10 -0.20 13.71
CA PHE A 36 -3.78 -1.58 14.10
C PHE A 36 -2.74 -1.66 15.23
N LEU A 37 -1.62 -0.93 15.13
CA LEU A 37 -0.57 -0.91 16.16
C LEU A 37 -1.07 -0.30 17.48
N LEU A 38 -1.95 0.70 17.41
CA LEU A 38 -2.56 1.34 18.57
C LEU A 38 -3.80 0.59 19.10
N LYS A 39 -4.14 -0.57 18.54
CA LYS A 39 -5.36 -1.33 18.86
C LYS A 39 -6.64 -0.48 18.73
N LYS A 40 -6.65 0.45 17.78
CA LYS A 40 -7.79 1.28 17.39
C LYS A 40 -8.53 0.65 16.21
N PRO A 41 -9.83 0.94 16.06
CA PRO A 41 -10.57 0.51 14.88
C PRO A 41 -10.01 1.16 13.62
N PHE A 42 -10.03 0.42 12.51
CA PHE A 42 -9.66 0.89 11.18
C PHE A 42 -10.63 0.32 10.15
N THR A 43 -10.79 1.03 9.02
CA THR A 43 -11.85 0.74 8.05
C THR A 43 -11.32 0.40 6.66
N ASP A 44 -10.05 0.69 6.41
CA ASP A 44 -9.37 0.56 5.13
C ASP A 44 -7.97 0.02 5.35
N VAL A 45 -7.45 -0.76 4.40
CA VAL A 45 -6.07 -1.25 4.39
C VAL A 45 -5.53 -1.06 2.98
N ASP A 46 -4.52 -0.19 2.86
CA ASP A 46 -3.82 0.06 1.61
C ASP A 46 -2.57 -0.80 1.52
N ILE A 47 -2.34 -1.39 0.35
CA ILE A 47 -1.13 -2.16 0.04
C ILE A 47 -0.36 -1.42 -1.05
N THR A 48 0.96 -1.36 -0.93
CA THR A 48 1.86 -0.79 -1.94
C THR A 48 2.89 -1.83 -2.38
N THR A 49 3.27 -1.83 -3.66
CA THR A 49 4.20 -2.81 -4.24
C THR A 49 4.99 -2.22 -5.42
N ASN A 50 6.17 -2.77 -5.73
CA ASN A 50 6.91 -2.42 -6.95
C ASN A 50 6.38 -3.11 -8.22
N LEU A 51 5.42 -4.03 -8.09
CA LEU A 51 4.74 -4.67 -9.22
C LEU A 51 3.88 -3.67 -9.98
N LEU A 52 3.87 -3.80 -11.31
CA LEU A 52 3.05 -2.97 -12.19
C LEU A 52 1.56 -3.30 -12.04
N PRO A 53 0.65 -2.33 -12.32
CA PRO A 53 -0.80 -2.55 -12.21
C PRO A 53 -1.30 -3.73 -13.04
N GLU A 54 -0.74 -3.92 -14.23
CA GLU A 54 -1.08 -5.03 -15.12
C GLU A 54 -0.71 -6.38 -14.50
N THR A 55 0.46 -6.47 -13.86
CA THR A 55 0.88 -7.68 -13.14
C THR A 55 -0.04 -7.96 -11.96
N ILE A 56 -0.44 -6.93 -11.20
CA ILE A 56 -1.40 -7.08 -10.10
C ILE A 56 -2.75 -7.60 -10.63
N CYS A 57 -3.22 -7.05 -11.75
CA CYS A 57 -4.42 -7.51 -12.44
C CYS A 57 -4.33 -9.01 -12.82
N GLU A 58 -3.20 -9.46 -13.34
CA GLU A 58 -2.97 -10.87 -13.68
C GLU A 58 -2.98 -11.77 -12.43
N ILE A 59 -2.26 -11.37 -11.36
CA ILE A 59 -2.16 -12.13 -10.10
C ILE A 59 -3.54 -12.40 -9.49
N PHE A 60 -4.42 -11.40 -9.50
CA PHE A 60 -5.73 -11.46 -8.85
C PHE A 60 -6.89 -11.67 -9.83
N ASN A 61 -6.61 -11.94 -11.10
CA ASN A 61 -7.60 -12.11 -12.16
C ASN A 61 -8.63 -10.95 -12.21
N VAL A 62 -8.11 -9.72 -12.19
CA VAL A 62 -8.89 -8.47 -12.18
C VAL A 62 -8.76 -7.78 -13.53
N PRO A 63 -9.85 -7.30 -14.14
CA PRO A 63 -9.76 -6.61 -15.42
C PRO A 63 -9.01 -5.28 -15.29
N LYS A 64 -8.23 -4.93 -16.32
CA LYS A 64 -7.42 -3.69 -16.38
C LYS A 64 -8.25 -2.42 -16.21
N THR A 65 -9.56 -2.47 -16.46
CA THR A 65 -10.49 -1.35 -16.20
C THR A 65 -10.62 -0.96 -14.73
N ARG A 66 -10.14 -1.80 -13.81
CA ARG A 66 -10.03 -1.49 -12.38
C ARG A 66 -8.77 -0.72 -12.00
N ILE A 67 -7.85 -0.50 -12.95
CA ILE A 67 -6.68 0.33 -12.73
C ILE A 67 -7.11 1.80 -12.67
N ARG A 68 -6.77 2.49 -11.59
CA ARG A 68 -6.95 3.94 -11.44
C ARG A 68 -5.69 4.54 -10.85
N TYR A 69 -5.05 5.43 -11.61
CA TYR A 69 -3.85 6.12 -11.16
C TYR A 69 -2.70 5.18 -10.70
N GLY A 70 -2.64 3.94 -11.19
CA GLY A 70 -1.66 2.95 -10.71
C GLY A 70 -2.06 2.19 -9.45
N SER A 71 -3.30 2.37 -8.98
CA SER A 71 -3.94 1.49 -8.00
C SER A 71 -4.86 0.48 -8.68
N VAL A 72 -4.94 -0.73 -8.13
CA VAL A 72 -5.87 -1.79 -8.52
C VAL A 72 -6.72 -2.17 -7.32
N LYS A 73 -8.05 -2.05 -7.45
CA LYS A 73 -8.99 -2.54 -6.44
C LYS A 73 -9.33 -4.00 -6.70
N ILE A 74 -8.94 -4.87 -5.78
CA ILE A 74 -9.17 -6.32 -5.85
C ILE A 74 -10.25 -6.77 -4.86
N CYS A 75 -10.89 -7.91 -5.14
CA CYS A 75 -11.76 -8.61 -4.18
C CYS A 75 -11.02 -9.87 -3.70
N PHE A 76 -10.76 -9.99 -2.40
CA PHE A 76 -10.01 -11.10 -1.81
C PHE A 76 -10.73 -11.60 -0.56
N GLU A 77 -11.10 -12.89 -0.54
CA GLU A 77 -11.84 -13.51 0.58
C GLU A 77 -13.09 -12.69 1.02
N ASN A 78 -13.89 -12.22 0.05
CA ASN A 78 -15.11 -11.40 0.21
C ASN A 78 -14.89 -9.96 0.71
N ASP A 79 -13.65 -9.48 0.78
CA ASP A 79 -13.30 -8.11 1.14
C ASP A 79 -12.60 -7.38 0.00
N TYR A 80 -12.65 -6.04 0.00
CA TYR A 80 -11.99 -5.22 -1.02
C TYR A 80 -10.68 -4.63 -0.54
N PHE A 81 -9.62 -4.80 -1.31
CA PHE A 81 -8.31 -4.21 -1.01
C PHE A 81 -7.84 -3.34 -2.18
N GLU A 82 -7.10 -2.30 -1.87
CA GLU A 82 -6.42 -1.46 -2.86
C GLU A 82 -4.93 -1.78 -2.84
N ILE A 83 -4.39 -2.10 -4.02
CA ILE A 83 -2.97 -2.36 -4.22
C ILE A 83 -2.44 -1.29 -5.18
N THR A 84 -1.50 -0.48 -4.71
CA THR A 84 -0.91 0.63 -5.47
C THR A 84 0.52 0.33 -5.86
N THR A 85 0.84 0.47 -7.15
CA THR A 85 2.22 0.43 -7.62
C THR A 85 2.99 1.64 -7.11
N TYR A 86 4.25 1.44 -6.71
CA TYR A 86 5.14 2.53 -6.32
C TYR A 86 5.18 3.59 -7.41
N ARG A 87 4.96 4.84 -7.01
CA ARG A 87 4.86 5.93 -7.98
C ARG A 87 5.42 7.25 -7.44
N LYS A 88 5.85 8.09 -8.37
CA LYS A 88 5.93 9.54 -8.20
C LYS A 88 4.70 10.17 -8.82
N GLU A 89 4.26 11.25 -8.21
CA GLU A 89 3.12 12.04 -8.65
C GLU A 89 3.61 13.41 -9.08
N GLY A 90 3.11 13.89 -10.22
CA GLY A 90 3.30 15.27 -10.64
C GLY A 90 2.48 16.24 -9.79
N GLU A 91 2.42 17.51 -10.21
CA GLU A 91 1.64 18.53 -9.50
C GLU A 91 0.17 18.15 -9.42
N TYR A 92 -0.44 18.44 -8.27
CA TYR A 92 -1.86 18.22 -8.04
C TYR A 92 -2.65 19.43 -8.55
N LEU A 93 -3.57 19.19 -9.50
CA LEU A 93 -4.39 20.26 -10.08
C LEU A 93 -5.55 20.66 -9.17
N ASP A 94 -6.06 19.73 -8.35
CA ASP A 94 -7.25 19.92 -7.51
C ASP A 94 -7.15 19.23 -6.13
N PHE A 95 -5.93 19.12 -5.59
CA PHE A 95 -5.58 18.42 -4.35
C PHE A 95 -5.78 16.90 -4.35
N ARG A 96 -6.46 16.31 -5.34
CA ARG A 96 -6.72 14.86 -5.37
C ARG A 96 -6.20 14.16 -6.62
N HIS A 97 -6.12 14.86 -7.75
CA HIS A 97 -5.70 14.28 -9.00
C HIS A 97 -4.32 14.82 -9.41
N PRO A 98 -3.29 13.95 -9.43
CA PRO A 98 -1.99 14.34 -9.93
C PRO A 98 -2.02 14.48 -11.46
N SER A 99 -1.33 15.50 -11.98
CA SER A 99 -1.17 15.76 -13.41
C SER A 99 -0.47 14.63 -14.17
N SER A 100 0.39 13.86 -13.49
CA SER A 100 1.10 12.72 -14.06
C SER A 100 1.48 11.69 -13.01
N ILE A 101 1.71 10.47 -13.46
CA ILE A 101 2.14 9.34 -12.62
C ILE A 101 3.30 8.64 -13.30
N ILE A 102 4.37 8.44 -12.54
CA ILE A 102 5.57 7.74 -12.98
C ILE A 102 5.80 6.56 -12.05
N PHE A 103 5.76 5.34 -12.57
CA PHE A 103 6.08 4.16 -11.78
C PHE A 103 7.57 4.10 -11.49
N ILE A 104 7.89 3.71 -10.27
CA ILE A 104 9.26 3.63 -9.74
C ILE A 104 9.44 2.27 -9.06
N GLN A 105 10.69 1.92 -8.73
CA GLN A 105 11.02 0.65 -8.06
C GLN A 105 11.47 0.85 -6.61
N ASN A 106 11.63 2.10 -6.16
CA ASN A 106 12.13 2.42 -4.84
C ASN A 106 11.00 2.79 -3.87
N VAL A 107 10.78 1.96 -2.84
CA VAL A 107 9.75 2.20 -1.82
C VAL A 107 9.95 3.51 -1.06
N LYS A 108 11.19 3.97 -0.82
CA LYS A 108 11.45 5.21 -0.08
C LYS A 108 10.91 6.43 -0.83
N GLU A 109 11.03 6.43 -2.15
CA GLU A 109 10.50 7.50 -2.99
C GLU A 109 8.95 7.48 -3.02
N ASP A 110 8.32 6.28 -2.99
CA ASP A 110 6.85 6.17 -2.85
C ASP A 110 6.36 6.65 -1.47
N LEU A 111 7.15 6.41 -0.41
CA LEU A 111 6.79 6.86 0.93
C LEU A 111 6.96 8.38 1.08
N GLN A 112 8.00 8.99 0.52
CA GLN A 112 8.22 10.44 0.60
C GLN A 112 7.04 11.27 0.05
N ARG A 113 6.38 10.81 -1.02
CA ARG A 113 5.19 11.51 -1.53
C ARG A 113 3.98 11.42 -0.58
N ARG A 114 3.93 10.40 0.30
CA ARG A 114 2.85 10.19 1.27
C ARG A 114 3.01 11.07 2.52
N ASP A 115 4.20 11.65 2.76
CA ASP A 115 4.47 12.58 3.87
C ASP A 115 3.92 14.01 3.66
N GLY A 116 3.39 14.32 2.48
CA GLY A 116 2.89 15.66 2.15
C GLY A 116 1.65 16.08 2.96
N ARG A 117 1.86 16.82 4.07
CA ARG A 117 0.93 17.71 4.82
C ARG A 117 -0.47 17.20 5.26
N GLN A 118 -0.95 16.04 4.84
CA GLN A 118 -2.29 15.54 5.20
C GLN A 118 -2.30 14.17 5.90
N ARG A 119 -1.19 13.42 5.89
CA ARG A 119 -1.10 12.09 6.52
C ARG A 119 0.21 11.95 7.29
N GLY A 120 0.34 12.69 8.38
CA GLY A 120 1.50 12.62 9.28
C GLY A 120 1.74 11.18 9.77
N LEU A 121 3.01 10.77 9.63
CA LEU A 121 3.58 9.42 9.80
C LEU A 121 3.23 8.43 8.67
N ASN A 122 4.26 8.06 7.90
CA ASN A 122 4.28 6.83 7.13
C ASN A 122 4.35 5.61 8.06
N PHE A 123 3.25 4.88 8.15
CA PHE A 123 3.24 3.60 8.84
C PHE A 123 3.32 2.49 7.81
N VAL A 124 4.21 1.52 8.06
CA VAL A 124 4.48 0.42 7.13
C VAL A 124 4.46 -0.89 7.91
N LEU A 125 3.81 -1.94 7.38
CA LEU A 125 3.92 -3.29 7.92
C LEU A 125 4.40 -4.25 6.85
N SER A 126 5.46 -5.00 7.18
CA SER A 126 5.82 -6.22 6.47
C SER A 126 6.57 -7.21 7.38
N ASN A 127 6.70 -8.46 6.95
CA ASN A 127 7.51 -9.46 7.67
C ASN A 127 8.99 -9.06 7.84
N GLN A 128 9.53 -8.20 6.96
CA GLN A 128 10.92 -7.71 7.05
C GLN A 128 11.04 -6.40 7.85
N TYR A 129 9.94 -5.67 8.01
CA TYR A 129 9.88 -4.39 8.73
C TYR A 129 8.58 -4.32 9.54
N PRO A 130 8.52 -4.97 10.71
CA PRO A 130 7.44 -4.74 11.64
C PRO A 130 7.68 -3.41 12.37
N GLY A 131 7.21 -2.28 11.85
CA GLY A 131 7.40 -1.02 12.59
C GLY A 131 7.11 0.29 11.84
N LEU A 132 7.19 1.38 12.59
CA LEU A 132 7.06 2.75 12.10
C LEU A 132 8.23 3.08 11.17
N ILE A 133 7.96 3.42 9.91
CA ILE A 133 8.98 3.97 9.03
C ILE A 133 8.78 5.48 9.00
N ASN A 134 9.51 6.18 9.87
CA ASN A 134 9.65 7.62 9.75
C ASN A 134 10.77 7.91 8.75
N PRO A 135 10.50 8.50 7.57
CA PRO A 135 11.54 8.79 6.60
C PRO A 135 12.62 9.75 7.10
N GLU A 136 12.35 10.50 8.19
CA GLU A 136 13.31 11.40 8.84
C GLU A 136 13.97 10.85 10.11
N ARG A 137 13.57 9.67 10.61
CA ARG A 137 14.22 9.04 11.77
C ARG A 137 14.61 7.60 11.46
N ARG A 138 15.91 7.35 11.54
CA ARG A 138 16.64 6.07 11.39
C ARG A 138 15.74 4.85 11.56
N TRP A 139 15.74 4.00 10.53
CA TRP A 139 15.29 2.60 10.56
C TRP A 139 15.67 1.98 11.89
N SER A 140 14.69 1.83 12.78
CA SER A 140 14.89 1.18 14.08
C SER A 140 14.31 -0.22 13.91
N VAL A 141 15.21 -1.17 13.68
CA VAL A 141 14.94 -2.61 13.84
C VAL A 141 14.59 -2.91 15.29
#